data_AF-A0A5N6YA45-F1
#
_entry.id   AF-A0A5N6YA45-F1
#
_cell.length_a   1.000
_cell.length_b   1.000
_cell.length_c   1.000
_cell.angle_alpha   90.00
_cell.angle_beta   90.00
_cell.angle_gamma   90.00
#
_symmetry.space_group_name_H-M   'P 1'
#
loop_
_entity.id
_entity.type
_entity.pdbx_description
1 polymer ?
#
loop_
_entity_poly.entity_id
_entity_poly.type
_entity_poly.pdbx_seq_one_letter_code
_entity_poly.pdbx_strand_id
1 'polypeptide(L)'
;MQAFLAWVEKRTGMRPRLFHWTAPPPPSSNSPKKEEAVELIHQFGLQMLDFSALSPKIVRHLALSGTNDARTRLLMHDKRILGILHQELDGLVTKHRILTEEQANLLRCRIVPTIIPGSPEAKQLLDLHCEGKLSRDDLIIKPVRDARGLGIKFGDELSESSEWGEILEGLKAPALSSDRTTYVIQPIIEQTEEDLFLDEKVGVQRCQRVGTYYSVNGSSVGLGAWRAIVASERVCNIATGKAWKMGRVLVSHE
;
A
#
# COMPACT_ATOMS: atom_id res chain seq x y z
N MET A 1 7.33 -22.15 14.57
CA MET A 1 8.14 -22.42 13.36
C MET A 1 7.99 -23.84 12.82
N GLN A 2 8.26 -24.90 13.61
CA GLN A 2 8.17 -26.30 13.14
C GLN A 2 6.80 -26.67 12.50
N ALA A 3 5.70 -26.22 13.09
CA ALA A 3 4.36 -26.44 12.54
C ALA A 3 4.14 -25.77 11.17
N PHE A 4 4.81 -24.64 10.90
CA PHE A 4 4.75 -23.95 9.62
C PHE A 4 5.60 -24.67 8.57
N LEU A 5 6.82 -25.11 8.92
CA LEU A 5 7.68 -25.90 8.03
C LEU A 5 6.99 -27.20 7.60
N ALA A 6 6.37 -27.92 8.55
CA ALA A 6 5.62 -29.14 8.28
C ALA A 6 4.40 -28.88 7.36
N TRP A 7 3.74 -27.73 7.52
CA TRP A 7 2.64 -27.33 6.64
C TRP A 7 3.12 -27.03 5.21
N VAL A 8 4.24 -26.31 5.06
CA VAL A 8 4.86 -26.03 3.75
C VAL A 8 5.32 -27.33 3.07
N GLU A 9 5.99 -28.23 3.80
CA GLU A 9 6.43 -29.52 3.29
C GLU A 9 5.25 -30.37 2.80
N LYS A 10 4.17 -30.44 3.59
CA LYS A 10 2.95 -31.15 3.19
C LYS A 10 2.30 -30.57 1.93
N ARG A 11 2.37 -29.25 1.73
CA ARG A 11 1.70 -28.56 0.60
C ARG A 11 2.52 -28.54 -0.67
N THR A 12 3.85 -28.51 -0.55
CA THR A 12 4.75 -28.26 -1.68
C THR A 12 5.66 -29.44 -2.01
N GLY A 13 5.75 -30.44 -1.11
CA GLY A 13 6.73 -31.53 -1.21
C GLY A 13 8.17 -31.11 -0.92
N MET A 14 8.43 -29.83 -0.65
CA MET A 14 9.76 -29.29 -0.39
C MET A 14 10.04 -29.23 1.12
N ARG A 15 11.27 -29.55 1.54
CA ARG A 15 11.72 -29.43 2.95
C ARG A 15 12.41 -28.09 3.20
N PRO A 16 11.67 -27.04 3.64
CA PRO A 16 12.29 -25.75 3.94
C PRO A 16 13.23 -25.86 5.14
N ARG A 17 14.45 -25.33 4.99
CA ARG A 17 15.41 -25.15 6.08
C ARG A 17 15.40 -23.69 6.52
N LEU A 18 15.41 -23.44 7.84
CA LEU A 18 15.65 -22.08 8.32
C LEU A 18 17.12 -21.76 8.17
N PHE A 19 17.40 -20.71 7.40
CA PHE A 19 18.72 -20.12 7.34
C PHE A 19 18.78 -18.94 8.30
N HIS A 20 19.71 -18.96 9.26
CA HIS A 20 20.08 -17.77 10.01
C HIS A 20 21.13 -17.02 9.19
N TRP A 21 20.78 -15.86 8.65
CA TRP A 21 21.77 -14.99 8.06
C TRP A 21 22.75 -14.55 9.15
N THR A 22 24.00 -14.93 9.02
CA THR A 22 25.13 -14.30 9.72
C THR A 22 25.90 -13.48 8.70
N ALA A 23 26.20 -12.22 9.01
CA ALA A 23 26.91 -11.36 8.08
C ALA A 23 28.26 -12.01 7.73
N PRO A 24 28.67 -12.03 6.44
CA PRO A 24 29.98 -12.55 6.10
C PRO A 24 31.06 -11.69 6.78
N PRO A 25 32.12 -12.32 7.32
CA PRO A 25 33.24 -11.57 7.88
C PRO A 25 33.90 -10.72 6.79
N PRO A 26 34.52 -9.58 7.15
CA PRO A 26 35.25 -8.75 6.19
C PRO A 26 36.36 -9.58 5.51
N PRO A 27 36.64 -9.32 4.22
CA PRO A 27 37.57 -10.14 3.45
C PRO A 27 38.98 -10.09 4.05
N SER A 28 39.47 -11.22 4.56
CA SER A 28 40.87 -11.41 4.94
C SER A 28 41.70 -11.70 3.69
N SER A 29 42.74 -10.91 3.45
CA SER A 29 43.47 -10.85 2.17
C SER A 29 44.42 -12.01 1.86
N ASN A 30 44.44 -13.13 2.60
CA ASN A 30 45.50 -14.15 2.42
C ASN A 30 45.04 -15.61 2.62
N SER A 31 44.09 -16.09 1.81
CA SER A 31 43.88 -17.54 1.65
C SER A 31 43.67 -17.92 0.19
N PRO A 32 44.26 -19.04 -0.30
CA PRO A 32 44.06 -19.49 -1.67
C PRO A 32 42.56 -19.74 -1.92
N LYS A 33 42.05 -19.18 -3.01
CA LYS A 33 40.65 -19.35 -3.45
C LYS A 33 40.39 -20.84 -3.70
N LYS A 34 39.84 -21.55 -2.71
CA LYS A 34 39.05 -22.75 -2.98
C LYS A 34 37.89 -22.29 -3.85
N GLU A 35 37.67 -22.95 -4.98
CA GLU A 35 36.37 -22.87 -5.65
C GLU A 35 35.31 -23.25 -4.62
N GLU A 36 34.65 -22.25 -4.06
CA GLU A 36 33.46 -22.47 -3.24
C GLU A 36 32.45 -23.13 -4.16
N ALA A 37 32.08 -24.37 -3.85
CA ALA A 37 30.99 -25.04 -4.51
C ALA A 37 29.73 -24.21 -4.25
N VAL A 38 29.34 -23.39 -5.24
CA VAL A 38 28.18 -22.51 -5.13
C VAL A 38 26.95 -23.41 -5.17
N GLU A 39 26.34 -23.65 -4.00
CA GLU A 39 25.09 -24.40 -3.92
C GLU A 39 23.96 -23.54 -4.53
N LEU A 40 23.26 -24.08 -5.53
CA LEU A 40 22.09 -23.44 -6.10
C LEU A 40 20.93 -23.48 -5.09
N ILE A 41 20.76 -22.39 -4.34
CA ILE A 41 19.65 -22.25 -3.39
C ILE A 41 18.39 -21.84 -4.15
N HIS A 42 17.43 -22.76 -4.22
CA HIS A 42 16.09 -22.45 -4.71
C HIS A 42 15.29 -21.79 -3.59
N GLN A 43 15.15 -20.45 -3.64
CA GLN A 43 14.29 -19.72 -2.72
C GLN A 43 12.88 -19.61 -3.30
N PHE A 44 11.89 -20.07 -2.54
CA PHE A 44 10.47 -19.91 -2.90
C PHE A 44 9.81 -18.94 -1.93
N GLY A 45 9.41 -17.78 -2.44
CA GLY A 45 8.56 -16.85 -1.71
C GLY A 45 7.11 -17.31 -1.77
N LEU A 46 6.58 -17.82 -0.65
CA LEU A 46 5.15 -18.08 -0.52
C LEU A 46 4.43 -16.79 -0.13
N GLN A 47 3.73 -16.18 -1.09
CA GLN A 47 2.78 -15.12 -0.80
C GLN A 47 1.47 -15.74 -0.31
N MET A 48 1.33 -15.85 1.01
CA MET A 48 0.05 -16.22 1.61
C MET A 48 -0.87 -15.00 1.68
N LEU A 49 -1.95 -15.04 0.89
CA LEU A 49 -2.97 -13.99 0.87
C LEU A 49 -4.13 -14.27 1.84
N ASP A 50 -4.28 -15.52 2.29
CA ASP A 50 -5.38 -15.92 3.16
C ASP A 50 -4.90 -16.64 4.42
N PHE A 51 -4.93 -15.91 5.54
CA PHE A 51 -4.59 -16.44 6.86
C PHE A 51 -5.75 -17.23 7.49
N SER A 52 -6.96 -17.18 6.94
CA SER A 52 -8.13 -17.88 7.49
C SER A 52 -8.01 -19.40 7.37
N ALA A 53 -7.25 -19.88 6.38
CA ALA A 53 -6.96 -21.30 6.18
C ALA A 53 -5.96 -21.88 7.21
N LEU A 54 -5.35 -21.05 8.06
CA LEU A 54 -4.41 -21.48 9.09
C LEU A 54 -5.10 -21.69 10.43
N SER A 55 -4.58 -22.63 11.21
CA SER A 55 -5.07 -22.78 12.58
C SER A 55 -4.78 -21.51 13.40
N PRO A 56 -5.66 -21.13 14.34
CA PRO A 56 -5.47 -19.95 15.18
C PRO A 56 -4.11 -19.91 15.88
N LYS A 57 -3.57 -21.08 16.25
CA LYS A 57 -2.23 -21.22 16.85
C LYS A 57 -1.11 -20.75 15.91
N ILE A 58 -1.19 -21.09 14.62
CA ILE A 58 -0.22 -20.67 13.61
C ILE A 58 -0.38 -19.18 13.34
N VAL A 59 -1.61 -18.67 13.18
CA VAL A 59 -1.88 -17.25 12.97
C VAL A 59 -1.32 -16.39 14.10
N ARG A 60 -1.55 -16.78 15.36
CA ARG A 60 -0.99 -16.07 16.54
C ARG A 60 0.53 -16.05 16.53
N HIS A 61 1.17 -17.15 16.14
CA HIS A 61 2.63 -17.19 16.06
C HIS A 61 3.17 -16.29 14.94
N LEU A 62 2.54 -16.33 13.75
CA LEU A 62 2.90 -15.48 12.61
C LEU A 62 2.65 -13.99 12.89
N ALA A 63 1.66 -13.66 13.73
CA ALA A 63 1.42 -12.30 14.19
C ALA A 63 2.60 -11.74 15.01
N LEU A 64 3.34 -12.60 15.73
CA LEU A 64 4.51 -12.22 16.53
C LEU A 64 5.82 -12.20 15.74
N SER A 65 5.91 -12.96 14.65
CA SER A 65 7.12 -13.07 13.81
C SER A 65 7.22 -12.05 12.68
N GLY A 66 6.30 -11.08 12.63
CA GLY A 66 6.28 -10.06 11.59
C GLY A 66 7.27 -8.92 11.83
N THR A 67 7.93 -8.43 10.78
CA THR A 67 8.67 -7.15 10.83
C THR A 67 7.73 -5.99 11.21
N ASN A 68 6.49 -6.04 10.72
CA ASN A 68 5.38 -5.23 11.20
C ASN A 68 4.44 -6.11 12.04
N ASP A 69 4.04 -5.61 13.22
CA ASP A 69 3.09 -6.31 14.06
C ASP A 69 1.71 -6.39 13.39
N ALA A 70 0.86 -7.33 13.85
CA ALA A 70 -0.45 -7.55 13.25
C ALA A 70 -1.34 -6.30 13.23
N ARG A 71 -1.23 -5.39 14.22
CA ARG A 71 -2.01 -4.15 14.24
C ARG A 71 -1.60 -3.25 13.09
N THR A 72 -0.30 -3.08 12.86
CA THR A 72 0.21 -2.29 11.73
C THR A 72 -0.33 -2.82 10.40
N ARG A 73 -0.39 -4.14 10.20
CA ARG A 73 -0.97 -4.70 8.98
C ARG A 73 -2.46 -4.38 8.84
N LEU A 74 -3.24 -4.57 9.90
CA LEU A 74 -4.68 -4.30 9.88
C LEU A 74 -4.99 -2.82 9.64
N LEU A 75 -4.24 -1.93 10.30
CA LEU A 75 -4.41 -0.48 10.19
C LEU A 75 -4.00 0.03 8.80
N MET A 76 -2.86 -0.43 8.27
CA MET A 76 -2.34 0.08 6.99
C MET A 76 -3.13 -0.39 5.77
N HIS A 77 -3.92 -1.46 5.88
CA HIS A 77 -4.81 -1.90 4.81
C HIS A 77 -6.19 -1.24 4.85
N ASP A 78 -6.50 -0.50 5.92
CA ASP A 78 -7.74 0.24 6.06
C ASP A 78 -7.54 1.69 5.62
N LYS A 79 -8.07 2.06 4.44
CA LYS A 79 -7.85 3.42 3.89
C LYS A 79 -8.41 4.54 4.76
N ARG A 80 -9.31 4.23 5.71
CA ARG A 80 -9.83 5.23 6.66
C ARG A 80 -8.74 5.78 7.56
N ILE A 81 -7.62 5.06 7.74
CA ILE A 81 -6.51 5.55 8.57
C ILE A 81 -5.98 6.91 8.09
N LEU A 82 -6.07 7.21 6.80
CA LEU A 82 -5.65 8.50 6.25
C LEU A 82 -6.56 9.64 6.72
N GLY A 83 -7.87 9.41 6.78
CA GLY A 83 -8.83 10.39 7.28
C GLY A 83 -8.80 10.51 8.81
N ILE A 84 -8.69 9.37 9.51
CA ILE A 84 -8.53 9.33 10.96
C ILE A 84 -7.28 10.11 11.37
N LEU A 85 -6.16 9.92 10.67
CA LEU A 85 -4.93 10.66 10.97
C LEU A 85 -5.18 12.17 10.93
N HIS A 86 -5.83 12.67 9.87
CA HIS A 86 -6.20 14.09 9.74
C HIS A 86 -7.04 14.60 10.91
N GLN A 87 -8.06 13.84 11.31
CA GLN A 87 -8.93 14.19 12.44
C GLN A 87 -8.21 14.18 13.80
N GLU A 88 -7.18 13.34 13.94
CA GLU A 88 -6.45 13.16 15.20
C GLU A 88 -5.22 14.07 15.32
N LEU A 89 -4.79 14.78 14.26
CA LEU A 89 -3.54 15.57 14.26
C LEU A 89 -3.43 16.53 15.44
N ASP A 90 -4.48 17.31 15.73
CA ASP A 90 -4.45 18.29 16.81
C ASP A 90 -4.38 17.62 18.18
N GLY A 91 -5.04 16.47 18.35
CA GLY A 91 -4.94 15.63 19.54
C GLY A 91 -3.54 15.06 19.71
N LEU A 92 -2.89 14.65 18.63
CA LEU A 92 -1.51 14.14 18.64
C LEU A 92 -0.50 15.20 19.09
N VAL A 93 -0.76 16.49 18.82
CA VAL A 93 0.05 17.61 19.31
C VAL A 93 -0.31 17.95 20.75
N THR A 94 -1.57 18.28 21.01
CA THR A 94 -1.98 18.95 22.26
C THR A 94 -2.22 17.97 23.41
N LYS A 95 -2.95 16.88 23.15
CA LYS A 95 -3.39 15.92 24.16
C LYS A 95 -2.33 14.84 24.42
N HIS A 96 -1.76 14.29 23.34
CA HIS A 96 -0.84 13.17 23.43
C HIS A 96 0.63 13.57 23.39
N ARG A 97 0.95 14.77 22.91
CA ARG A 97 2.33 15.31 22.80
C ARG A 97 3.27 14.35 22.05
N ILE A 98 2.74 13.69 21.03
CA ILE A 98 3.47 12.76 20.16
C ILE A 98 4.13 13.52 19.01
N LEU A 99 3.45 14.54 18.49
CA LEU A 99 3.92 15.36 17.37
C LEU A 99 4.18 16.80 17.81
N THR A 100 5.13 17.46 17.16
CA THR A 100 5.21 18.91 17.17
C THR A 100 4.15 19.51 16.23
N GLU A 101 3.83 20.79 16.44
CA GLU A 101 2.94 21.54 15.55
C GLU A 101 3.44 21.53 14.09
N GLU A 102 4.75 21.67 13.90
CA GLU A 102 5.39 21.62 12.58
C GLU A 102 5.21 20.25 11.91
N GLN A 103 5.41 19.16 12.66
CA GLN A 103 5.19 17.80 12.15
C GLN A 103 3.73 17.55 11.79
N ALA A 104 2.78 18.01 12.61
CA ALA A 104 1.37 17.90 12.32
C ALA A 104 0.99 18.67 11.04
N ASN A 105 1.51 19.88 10.86
CA ASN A 105 1.29 20.66 9.64
C ASN A 105 1.88 20.01 8.39
N LEU A 106 3.07 19.38 8.49
CA LEU A 106 3.62 18.60 7.38
C LEU A 106 2.71 17.43 7.00
N LEU A 107 2.19 16.69 7.97
CA LEU A 107 1.24 15.60 7.70
C LEU A 107 -0.05 16.12 7.08
N ARG A 108 -0.60 17.23 7.59
CA ARG A 108 -1.80 17.89 7.08
C ARG A 108 -1.68 18.30 5.61
N CYS A 109 -0.51 18.80 5.19
CA CYS A 109 -0.30 19.24 3.82
C CYS A 109 0.16 18.13 2.87
N ARG A 110 0.74 17.03 3.37
CA ARG A 110 1.36 15.99 2.54
C ARG A 110 0.55 14.69 2.46
N ILE A 111 -0.40 14.49 3.36
CA ILE A 111 -1.32 13.35 3.31
C ILE A 111 -2.60 13.78 2.62
N VAL A 112 -2.99 13.01 1.60
CA VAL A 112 -4.18 13.28 0.80
C VAL A 112 -5.41 13.36 1.72
N PRO A 113 -6.17 14.48 1.70
CA PRO A 113 -7.42 14.59 2.43
C PRO A 113 -8.34 13.42 2.11
N THR A 114 -8.87 12.78 3.13
CA THR A 114 -9.64 11.54 2.99
C THR A 114 -10.92 11.65 3.80
N ILE A 115 -12.05 11.72 3.11
CA ILE A 115 -13.38 11.70 3.72
C ILE A 115 -13.72 10.25 4.06
N ILE A 116 -14.03 10.01 5.33
CA ILE A 116 -14.34 8.67 5.85
C ILE A 116 -15.82 8.57 6.25
N PRO A 117 -16.42 7.38 6.18
CA PRO A 117 -17.79 7.17 6.64
C PRO A 117 -18.02 7.60 8.10
N GLY A 118 -19.13 8.28 8.36
CA GLY A 118 -19.54 8.76 9.68
C GLY A 118 -18.82 10.03 10.14
N SER A 119 -17.94 10.61 9.32
CA SER A 119 -17.20 11.83 9.67
C SER A 119 -18.03 13.12 9.48
N PRO A 120 -17.65 14.22 10.16
CA PRO A 120 -18.19 15.54 9.87
C PRO A 120 -18.00 15.95 8.40
N GLU A 121 -16.86 15.62 7.80
CA GLU A 121 -16.55 15.90 6.39
C GLU A 121 -17.49 15.13 5.46
N ALA A 122 -17.86 13.88 5.81
CA ALA A 122 -18.85 13.14 5.05
C ALA A 122 -20.21 13.84 5.10
N LYS A 123 -20.65 14.31 6.27
CA LYS A 123 -21.91 15.05 6.38
C LYS A 123 -21.89 16.32 5.50
N GLN A 124 -20.82 17.10 5.56
CA GLN A 124 -20.67 18.30 4.73
C GLN A 124 -20.72 17.97 3.23
N LEU A 125 -20.10 16.87 2.81
CA LEU A 125 -20.14 16.41 1.42
C LEU A 125 -21.56 16.07 0.98
N LEU A 126 -22.35 15.41 1.84
CA LEU A 126 -23.75 15.11 1.55
C LEU A 126 -24.60 16.39 1.46
N ASP A 127 -24.40 17.34 2.38
CA ASP A 127 -25.11 18.62 2.36
C ASP A 127 -24.83 19.37 1.03
N LEU A 128 -23.57 19.43 0.60
CA LEU A 128 -23.17 20.02 -0.70
C LEU A 128 -23.79 19.30 -1.90
N HIS A 129 -23.91 17.97 -1.83
CA HIS A 129 -24.57 17.18 -2.86
C HIS A 129 -26.07 17.51 -2.94
N CYS A 130 -26.77 17.53 -1.81
CA CYS A 130 -28.20 17.88 -1.76
C CYS A 130 -28.48 19.30 -2.26
N GLU A 131 -27.53 20.23 -2.08
CA GLU A 131 -27.61 21.59 -2.60
C GLU A 131 -27.26 21.71 -4.10
N GLY A 132 -26.85 20.62 -4.75
CA GLY A 132 -26.42 20.63 -6.16
C GLY A 132 -25.10 21.38 -6.41
N LYS A 133 -24.27 21.57 -5.37
CA LYS A 133 -23.02 22.33 -5.42
C LYS A 133 -21.76 21.46 -5.50
N LEU A 134 -21.92 20.14 -5.46
CA LEU A 134 -20.82 19.20 -5.45
C LEU A 134 -20.54 18.69 -6.87
N SER A 135 -19.40 19.09 -7.44
CA SER A 135 -18.82 18.36 -8.57
C SER A 135 -18.14 17.09 -8.05
N ARG A 136 -18.44 15.97 -8.70
CA ARG A 136 -17.79 14.68 -8.43
C ARG A 136 -16.60 14.43 -9.34
N ASP A 137 -16.44 15.20 -10.42
CA ASP A 137 -15.48 14.92 -11.48
C ASP A 137 -14.03 15.01 -10.97
N ASP A 138 -13.82 15.78 -9.90
CA ASP A 138 -12.52 15.95 -9.22
C ASP A 138 -12.30 14.96 -8.06
N LEU A 139 -13.20 13.97 -7.90
CA LEU A 139 -13.18 13.02 -6.78
C LEU A 139 -12.84 11.60 -7.24
N ILE A 140 -12.17 10.88 -6.35
CA ILE A 140 -11.87 9.46 -6.49
C ILE A 140 -12.45 8.68 -5.30
N ILE A 141 -13.12 7.58 -5.61
CA ILE A 141 -13.77 6.69 -4.66
C ILE A 141 -12.94 5.42 -4.55
N LYS A 142 -12.63 5.02 -3.31
CA LYS A 142 -11.78 3.84 -3.03
C LYS A 142 -12.44 2.96 -1.98
N PRO A 143 -12.56 1.63 -2.18
CA PRO A 143 -13.05 0.74 -1.14
C PRO A 143 -12.18 0.85 0.11
N VAL A 144 -12.78 0.87 1.29
CA VAL A 144 -12.08 0.98 2.57
C VAL A 144 -11.04 -0.14 2.72
N ARG A 145 -11.47 -1.37 2.44
CA ARG A 145 -10.65 -2.59 2.50
C ARG A 145 -10.48 -3.13 1.10
N ASP A 146 -9.34 -2.82 0.49
CA ASP A 146 -8.86 -3.50 -0.71
C ASP A 146 -7.45 -3.03 -1.06
N ALA A 147 -6.65 -3.92 -1.63
CA ALA A 147 -5.28 -3.62 -2.04
C ALA A 147 -5.17 -3.53 -3.57
N ARG A 148 -4.02 -3.02 -4.03
CA ARG A 148 -3.61 -3.05 -5.46
C ARG A 148 -4.56 -2.31 -6.40
N GLY A 149 -5.29 -1.31 -5.93
CA GLY A 149 -6.15 -0.47 -6.78
C GLY A 149 -7.42 -1.14 -7.31
N LEU A 150 -7.81 -2.29 -6.75
CA LEU A 150 -9.09 -2.91 -7.08
C LEU A 150 -10.25 -2.05 -6.54
N GLY A 151 -11.30 -1.93 -7.36
CA GLY A 151 -12.53 -1.22 -7.01
C GLY A 151 -12.41 0.31 -6.92
N ILE A 152 -11.28 0.90 -7.33
CA ILE A 152 -11.16 2.35 -7.49
C ILE A 152 -12.10 2.81 -8.61
N LYS A 153 -12.89 3.84 -8.33
CA LYS A 153 -13.76 4.50 -9.31
C LYS A 153 -13.47 5.99 -9.31
N PHE A 154 -13.46 6.63 -10.47
CA PHE A 154 -13.42 8.08 -10.56
C PHE A 154 -14.83 8.64 -10.60
N GLY A 155 -15.05 9.85 -10.07
CA GLY A 155 -16.41 10.39 -9.96
C GLY A 155 -17.06 10.67 -11.31
N ASP A 156 -16.27 11.03 -12.33
CA ASP A 156 -16.71 11.21 -13.72
C ASP A 156 -17.17 9.91 -14.40
N GLU A 157 -16.73 8.75 -13.89
CA GLU A 157 -17.14 7.42 -14.37
C GLU A 157 -18.45 6.92 -13.75
N LEU A 158 -18.93 7.58 -12.69
CA LEU A 158 -20.13 7.14 -11.98
C LEU A 158 -21.40 7.60 -12.69
N SER A 159 -22.48 6.84 -12.58
CA SER A 159 -23.82 7.37 -12.86
C SER A 159 -24.27 8.36 -11.77
N GLU A 160 -24.75 9.56 -12.16
CA GLU A 160 -25.07 10.64 -11.22
C GLU A 160 -26.25 10.30 -10.31
N SER A 161 -27.29 9.69 -10.88
CA SER A 161 -28.54 9.43 -10.18
C SER A 161 -28.58 8.12 -9.39
N SER A 162 -27.73 7.13 -9.70
CA SER A 162 -27.77 5.80 -9.06
C SER A 162 -26.53 5.50 -8.23
N GLU A 163 -25.33 5.46 -8.81
CA GLU A 163 -24.17 4.98 -8.08
C GLU A 163 -23.59 6.02 -7.11
N TRP A 164 -23.55 7.29 -7.53
CA TRP A 164 -22.98 8.35 -6.70
C TRP A 164 -23.81 8.60 -5.44
N GLY A 165 -25.14 8.70 -5.59
CA GLY A 165 -26.07 8.84 -4.47
C GLY A 165 -25.97 7.69 -3.48
N GLU A 166 -25.91 6.43 -3.96
CA GLU A 166 -25.74 5.25 -3.10
C GLU A 166 -24.42 5.28 -2.30
N ILE A 167 -23.32 5.70 -2.94
CA ILE A 167 -22.02 5.84 -2.27
C ILE A 167 -22.10 6.89 -1.16
N LEU A 168 -22.68 8.06 -1.45
CA LEU A 168 -22.84 9.15 -0.48
C LEU A 168 -23.74 8.74 0.69
N GLU A 169 -24.90 8.15 0.43
CA GLU A 169 -25.76 7.60 1.47
C GLU A 169 -25.03 6.54 2.31
N GLY A 170 -24.20 5.73 1.66
CA GLY A 170 -23.33 4.76 2.31
C GLY A 170 -22.38 5.37 3.36
N LEU A 171 -21.92 6.61 3.14
CA LEU A 171 -21.02 7.32 4.07
C LEU A 171 -21.68 7.66 5.41
N LYS A 172 -23.02 7.68 5.51
CA LYS A 172 -23.70 7.93 6.79
C LYS A 172 -23.42 6.83 7.81
N ALA A 173 -23.11 5.62 7.36
CA ALA A 173 -22.88 4.47 8.23
C ALA A 173 -21.37 4.14 8.38
N PRO A 174 -20.78 4.34 9.57
CA PRO A 174 -19.35 4.08 9.81
C PRO A 174 -19.00 2.58 9.92
N ALA A 175 -19.99 1.73 10.15
CA ALA A 175 -19.80 0.30 10.35
C ALA A 175 -19.41 -0.39 9.05
N LEU A 176 -18.37 -1.23 9.11
CA LEU A 176 -18.00 -2.10 8.02
C LEU A 176 -18.85 -3.36 8.06
N SER A 177 -19.41 -3.73 6.92
CA SER A 177 -20.21 -4.92 6.76
C SER A 177 -19.72 -5.75 5.57
N SER A 178 -19.96 -7.05 5.61
CA SER A 178 -19.62 -7.97 4.50
C SER A 178 -20.63 -7.94 3.36
N ASP A 179 -21.83 -7.43 3.61
CA ASP A 179 -22.92 -7.32 2.61
C ASP A 179 -22.76 -6.09 1.69
N ARG A 180 -21.96 -5.11 2.09
CA ARG A 180 -21.84 -3.82 1.40
C ARG A 180 -20.41 -3.30 1.40
N THR A 181 -19.94 -2.92 0.21
CA THR A 181 -18.68 -2.21 0.06
C THR A 181 -18.78 -0.82 0.68
N THR A 182 -17.92 -0.55 1.65
CA THR A 182 -17.78 0.79 2.23
C THR A 182 -16.64 1.51 1.53
N TYR A 183 -16.81 2.79 1.24
CA TYR A 183 -15.84 3.59 0.49
C TYR A 183 -15.25 4.73 1.33
N VAL A 184 -14.08 5.20 0.91
CA VAL A 184 -13.55 6.53 1.25
C VAL A 184 -13.52 7.39 0.00
N ILE A 185 -13.59 8.71 0.20
CA ILE A 185 -13.53 9.69 -0.90
C ILE A 185 -12.29 10.55 -0.71
N GLN A 186 -11.57 10.77 -1.81
CA GLN A 186 -10.38 11.63 -1.86
C GLN A 186 -10.49 12.55 -3.08
N PRO A 187 -9.79 13.70 -3.08
CA PRO A 187 -9.58 14.45 -4.33
C PRO A 187 -8.70 13.65 -5.29
N ILE A 188 -8.89 13.86 -6.59
CA ILE A 188 -7.95 13.40 -7.61
C ILE A 188 -6.64 14.18 -7.43
N ILE A 189 -5.53 13.45 -7.47
CA ILE A 189 -4.19 14.05 -7.44
C ILE A 189 -3.65 13.98 -8.86
N GLU A 190 -3.44 15.13 -9.48
CA GLU A 190 -2.77 15.24 -10.77
C GLU A 190 -1.27 15.00 -10.59
N GLN A 191 -0.76 13.91 -11.16
CA GLN A 191 0.68 13.64 -11.15
C GLN A 191 1.37 14.44 -12.24
N THR A 192 2.59 14.91 -11.95
CA THR A 192 3.46 15.51 -12.98
C THR A 192 3.75 14.50 -14.08
N GLU A 193 3.65 14.98 -15.32
CA GLU A 193 3.95 14.22 -16.53
C GLU A 193 5.36 14.51 -17.02
N GLU A 194 6.03 13.48 -17.51
CA GLU A 194 7.37 13.57 -18.08
C GLU A 194 7.58 12.52 -19.18
N ASP A 195 8.51 12.79 -20.09
CA ASP A 195 8.86 11.85 -21.14
C ASP A 195 9.78 10.74 -20.58
N LEU A 196 9.34 9.49 -20.68
CA LEU A 196 10.06 8.31 -20.22
C LEU A 196 10.20 7.29 -21.35
N PHE A 197 11.44 6.85 -21.57
CA PHE A 197 11.69 5.65 -22.36
C PHE A 197 11.25 4.42 -21.56
N LEU A 198 10.23 3.71 -22.05
CA LEU A 198 9.65 2.57 -21.34
C LEU A 198 10.34 1.25 -21.71
N ASP A 199 10.41 0.94 -23.01
CA ASP A 199 11.14 -0.20 -23.56
C ASP A 199 11.34 -0.04 -25.08
N GLU A 200 12.06 -0.97 -25.72
CA GLU A 200 12.33 -0.93 -27.16
C GLU A 200 11.08 -1.01 -28.05
N LYS A 201 9.99 -1.61 -27.57
CA LYS A 201 8.75 -1.75 -28.35
C LYS A 201 7.88 -0.52 -28.23
N VAL A 202 7.82 0.07 -27.04
CA VAL A 202 6.93 1.20 -26.71
C VAL A 202 7.62 2.55 -26.91
N GLY A 203 8.94 2.59 -26.78
CA GLY A 203 9.75 3.80 -26.94
C GLY A 203 9.52 4.82 -25.82
N VAL A 204 9.74 6.10 -26.17
CA VAL A 204 9.50 7.23 -25.28
C VAL A 204 8.00 7.55 -25.26
N GLN A 205 7.44 7.63 -24.06
CA GLN A 205 6.05 7.99 -23.82
C GLN A 205 5.95 9.10 -22.78
N ARG A 206 4.89 9.89 -22.87
CA ARG A 206 4.53 10.84 -21.82
C ARG A 206 3.88 10.09 -20.67
N CYS A 207 4.49 10.15 -19.50
CA CYS A 207 4.19 9.25 -18.40
C CYS A 207 4.01 9.98 -17.07
N GLN A 208 3.23 9.36 -16.19
CA GLN A 208 3.10 9.72 -14.78
C GLN A 208 3.77 8.66 -13.91
N ARG A 209 4.35 9.07 -12.78
CA ARG A 209 5.04 8.16 -11.85
C ARG A 209 4.48 8.22 -10.45
N VAL A 210 4.40 7.05 -9.82
CA VAL A 210 4.16 6.91 -8.38
C VAL A 210 5.12 5.91 -7.79
N GLY A 211 5.67 6.20 -6.63
CA GLY A 211 6.66 5.35 -6.00
C GLY A 211 6.52 5.28 -4.50
N THR A 212 7.29 4.38 -3.92
CA THR A 212 7.47 4.28 -2.48
C THR A 212 8.86 4.74 -2.10
N TYR A 213 9.01 5.18 -0.87
CA TYR A 213 10.30 5.27 -0.19
C TYR A 213 10.20 4.46 1.11
N TYR A 214 11.34 4.02 1.61
CA TYR A 214 11.44 3.28 2.84
C TYR A 214 11.98 4.19 3.93
N SER A 215 11.36 4.10 5.11
CA SER A 215 11.84 4.74 6.34
C SER A 215 11.98 3.67 7.42
N VAL A 216 13.10 3.70 8.13
CA VAL A 216 13.39 2.83 9.27
C VAL A 216 13.77 3.72 10.44
N ASN A 217 13.09 3.55 11.57
CA ASN A 217 13.29 4.35 12.77
C ASN A 217 13.26 5.87 12.51
N GLY A 218 12.34 6.31 11.65
CA GLY A 218 12.18 7.72 11.29
C GLY A 218 13.21 8.26 10.28
N SER A 219 14.17 7.44 9.83
CA SER A 219 15.19 7.83 8.86
C SER A 219 14.90 7.23 7.49
N SER A 220 14.97 8.05 6.44
CA SER A 220 14.87 7.57 5.05
C SER A 220 16.04 6.64 4.73
N VAL A 221 15.75 5.43 4.26
CA VAL A 221 16.77 4.44 3.87
C VAL A 221 16.87 4.23 2.36
N GLY A 222 15.98 4.86 1.59
CA GLY A 222 16.04 4.85 0.13
C GLY A 222 14.68 4.76 -0.55
N LEU A 223 14.72 4.79 -1.87
CA LEU A 223 13.54 4.61 -2.71
C LEU A 223 13.20 3.13 -2.86
N GLY A 224 11.91 2.82 -2.80
CA GLY A 224 11.37 1.50 -3.06
C GLY A 224 10.99 1.28 -4.51
N ALA A 225 9.96 0.48 -4.74
CA ALA A 225 9.46 0.26 -6.09
C ALA A 225 8.73 1.51 -6.59
N TRP A 226 9.12 1.97 -7.78
CA TRP A 226 8.42 3.00 -8.52
C TRP A 226 7.67 2.39 -9.69
N ARG A 227 6.62 3.07 -10.12
CA ARG A 227 5.80 2.63 -11.23
C ARG A 227 5.51 3.80 -12.15
N ALA A 228 5.58 3.55 -13.45
CA ALA A 228 5.19 4.49 -14.49
C ALA A 228 3.95 3.97 -15.20
N ILE A 229 3.09 4.90 -15.62
CA ILE A 229 2.01 4.66 -16.58
C ILE A 229 2.07 5.73 -17.66
N VAL A 230 1.59 5.39 -18.86
CA VAL A 230 1.33 6.40 -19.89
C VAL A 230 0.25 7.35 -19.38
N ALA A 231 0.40 8.65 -19.65
CA ALA A 231 -0.47 9.71 -19.09
C ALA A 231 -1.96 9.55 -19.45
N SER A 232 -2.30 8.81 -20.50
CA SER A 232 -3.68 8.46 -20.85
C SER A 232 -4.33 7.45 -19.90
N GLU A 233 -3.55 6.79 -19.05
CA GLU A 233 -4.04 5.85 -18.04
C GLU A 233 -4.22 6.55 -16.70
N ARG A 234 -5.28 6.21 -15.97
CA ARG A 234 -5.62 6.87 -14.69
C ARG A 234 -5.21 6.08 -13.46
N VAL A 235 -5.05 4.76 -13.59
CA VAL A 235 -4.75 3.86 -12.46
C VAL A 235 -3.39 3.20 -12.64
N CYS A 236 -2.43 3.62 -11.83
CA CYS A 236 -1.11 2.99 -11.79
C CYS A 236 -1.15 1.64 -11.06
N ASN A 237 -1.57 0.58 -11.76
CA ASN A 237 -1.66 -0.78 -11.23
C ASN A 237 -0.94 -1.78 -12.15
N ILE A 238 0.13 -2.40 -11.63
CA ILE A 238 0.91 -3.42 -12.35
C ILE A 238 0.04 -4.62 -12.76
N ALA A 239 -0.97 -4.98 -11.97
CA ALA A 239 -1.83 -6.13 -12.27
C ALA A 239 -2.67 -5.96 -13.54
N THR A 240 -2.83 -4.73 -14.03
CA THR A 240 -3.54 -4.45 -15.29
C THR A 240 -2.66 -4.67 -16.53
N GLY A 241 -1.35 -4.89 -16.35
CA GLY A 241 -0.38 -4.95 -17.44
C GLY A 241 -0.06 -3.59 -18.08
N LYS A 242 -0.67 -2.50 -17.61
CA LYS A 242 -0.51 -1.15 -18.17
C LYS A 242 0.50 -0.27 -17.45
N ALA A 243 1.24 -0.83 -16.49
CA ALA A 243 2.21 -0.09 -15.69
C ALA A 243 3.59 -0.75 -15.73
N TRP A 244 4.62 0.07 -15.87
CA TRP A 244 6.02 -0.34 -15.85
C TRP A 244 6.54 -0.22 -14.43
N LYS A 245 7.21 -1.26 -13.94
CA LYS A 245 7.89 -1.22 -12.64
C LYS A 245 9.31 -0.72 -12.84
N MET A 246 9.62 0.40 -12.22
CA MET A 246 10.97 0.94 -12.11
C MET A 246 11.54 0.52 -10.76
N GLY A 247 12.69 -0.13 -10.77
CA GLY A 247 13.38 -0.53 -9.56
C GLY A 247 14.88 -0.37 -9.74
N ARG A 248 15.57 -0.04 -8.65
CA ARG A 248 17.02 -0.11 -8.64
C ARG A 248 17.40 -1.58 -8.58
N VAL A 249 17.96 -2.11 -9.66
CA VAL A 249 18.71 -3.36 -9.59
C VAL A 249 20.02 -3.00 -8.90
N LEU A 250 20.19 -3.41 -7.64
CA LEU A 250 21.51 -3.49 -7.05
C LEU A 250 22.21 -4.66 -7.74
N VAL A 251 22.89 -4.37 -8.85
CA VAL A 251 23.88 -5.29 -9.40
C VAL A 251 25.06 -5.18 -8.44
N SER A 252 25.20 -6.15 -7.52
CA SER A 252 26.46 -6.31 -6.81
C SER A 252 27.49 -6.72 -7.85
N HIS A 253 28.38 -5.79 -8.22
CA HIS A 253 29.59 -6.19 -8.92
C HIS A 253 30.43 -7.03 -7.94
N GLU A 254 30.73 -8.24 -8.38
CA GLU A 254 31.69 -9.16 -7.76
C GLU A 254 33.09 -8.54 -7.64
#